data_AF-A0AAV9FBQ0-F1
#
_entry.id   AF-A0AAV9FBQ0-F1
#
_cell.length_a   1.000
_cell.length_b   1.000
_cell.length_c   1.000
_cell.angle_alpha   90.00
_cell.angle_beta   90.00
_cell.angle_gamma   90.00
#
_symmetry.space_group_name_H-M   'P 1'
#
loop_
_entity.id
_entity.type
_entity.pdbx_description
1 polymer ?
#
loop_
_entity_poly.entity_id
_entity_poly.type
_entity_poly.pdbx_seq_one_letter_code
_entity_poly.pdbx_strand_id
1 'polypeptide(L)'
;MANRVFSANEIPLDQSINFHHEMALTKEYPSKIFFYCFEPAPLGGETSIVPSNVIVEKMEEQLPKVMEKVSDIGLIFRITRPKEKIQGSAIDNS
;
A
#
# COMPACT_ATOMS: atom_id res chain seq x y z
N MET A 1 15.18 -16.80 8.11
CA MET A 1 14.40 -16.53 6.88
C MET A 1 15.36 -16.35 5.72
N ALA A 2 14.94 -16.63 4.49
CA ALA A 2 15.79 -16.43 3.31
C ALA A 2 16.03 -14.92 3.04
N ASN A 3 17.09 -14.58 2.30
CA ASN A 3 17.57 -13.21 2.06
C ASN A 3 16.61 -12.28 1.29
N ARG A 4 15.39 -12.74 0.94
CA ARG A 4 14.37 -11.97 0.22
C ARG A 4 12.96 -12.16 0.80
N VAL A 5 12.89 -12.64 2.05
CA VAL A 5 11.63 -12.91 2.75
C VAL A 5 11.60 -12.04 3.99
N PHE A 6 10.58 -11.19 4.06
CA PHE A 6 10.34 -10.25 5.15
C PHE A 6 8.91 -10.44 5.66
N SER A 7 8.64 -10.09 6.92
CA SER A 7 7.28 -10.04 7.46
C SER A 7 6.57 -8.80 6.95
N ALA A 8 5.32 -8.94 6.50
CA ALA A 8 4.64 -7.90 5.73
C ALA A 8 4.09 -6.73 6.55
N ASN A 9 3.78 -6.89 7.85
CA ASN A 9 2.99 -5.89 8.58
C ASN A 9 3.35 -5.77 10.07
N GLU A 10 3.23 -4.54 10.60
CA GLU A 10 3.38 -4.16 12.02
C GLU A 10 2.20 -3.33 12.54
N ILE A 11 1.15 -3.18 11.72
CA ILE A 11 -0.08 -2.47 12.10
C ILE A 11 -0.91 -3.40 13.03
N PRO A 12 -1.60 -2.86 14.05
CA PRO A 12 -2.52 -3.63 14.89
C PRO A 12 -3.50 -4.47 14.07
N LEU A 13 -3.79 -5.69 14.52
CA LEU A 13 -4.59 -6.70 13.81
C LEU A 13 -6.05 -6.27 13.57
N ASP A 14 -6.54 -5.28 14.32
CA ASP A 14 -7.89 -4.73 14.23
C ASP A 14 -8.04 -3.63 13.19
N GLN A 15 -6.95 -3.19 12.55
CA GLN A 15 -6.97 -2.11 11.57
C GLN A 15 -6.89 -2.62 10.13
N SER A 16 -7.75 -2.07 9.27
CA SER A 16 -7.71 -2.35 7.84
C SER A 16 -6.61 -1.56 7.14
N ILE A 17 -5.84 -2.24 6.30
CA ILE A 17 -4.87 -1.61 5.41
C ILE A 17 -5.60 -1.16 4.14
N ASN A 18 -5.49 0.13 3.79
CA ASN A 18 -6.10 0.66 2.57
C ASN A 18 -5.39 0.15 1.31
N PHE A 19 -6.10 0.10 0.18
CA PHE A 19 -5.50 -0.24 -1.10
C PHE A 19 -4.39 0.73 -1.50
N HIS A 20 -3.28 0.20 -1.96
CA HIS A 20 -2.13 0.94 -2.45
C HIS A 20 -1.27 0.08 -3.38
N HIS A 21 -0.40 0.73 -4.14
CA HIS A 21 0.74 0.05 -4.76
C HIS A 21 1.90 0.02 -3.75
N GLU A 22 2.61 -1.10 -3.69
CA GLU A 22 3.79 -1.24 -2.84
C GLU A 22 4.82 -0.16 -3.16
N MET A 23 5.24 0.61 -2.16
CA MET A 23 6.17 1.74 -2.31
C MET A 23 5.73 2.80 -3.34
N ALA A 24 4.43 3.08 -3.49
CA ALA A 24 3.89 4.04 -4.47
C ALA A 24 4.49 5.47 -4.43
N LEU A 25 5.13 5.86 -3.31
CA LEU A 25 5.72 7.18 -3.11
C LEU A 25 7.26 7.21 -3.25
N THR A 26 7.87 6.12 -3.72
CA THR A 26 9.31 6.04 -3.98
C THR A 26 9.61 6.02 -5.48
N LYS A 27 10.84 6.44 -5.85
CA LYS A 27 11.29 6.41 -7.25
C LYS A 27 11.51 4.99 -7.76
N GLU A 28 12.04 4.13 -6.89
CA GLU A 28 12.29 2.73 -7.17
C GLU A 28 11.24 1.89 -6.42
N TYR A 29 10.45 1.15 -7.18
CA TYR A 29 9.35 0.34 -6.67
C TYR A 29 9.40 -1.06 -7.32
N PRO A 30 8.87 -2.10 -6.65
CA PRO A 30 8.92 -3.45 -7.18
C PRO A 30 7.98 -3.62 -8.38
N SER A 31 8.44 -4.33 -9.41
CA SER A 31 7.57 -4.74 -10.53
C SER A 31 6.65 -5.91 -10.18
N LYS A 32 7.01 -6.69 -9.15
CA LYS A 32 6.28 -7.87 -8.66
C LYS A 32 6.48 -8.01 -7.17
N ILE A 33 5.44 -8.44 -6.47
CA ILE A 33 5.47 -8.83 -5.06
C ILE A 33 4.88 -10.25 -4.93
N PHE A 34 5.38 -11.01 -3.97
CA PHE A 34 4.88 -12.35 -3.65
C PHE A 34 4.43 -12.39 -2.21
N PHE A 35 3.22 -12.91 -1.97
CA PHE A 35 2.70 -13.16 -0.63
C PHE A 35 2.76 -14.65 -0.32
N TYR A 36 3.09 -14.96 0.93
CA TYR A 36 3.13 -16.33 1.44
C TYR A 36 2.52 -16.38 2.83
N CYS A 37 1.56 -17.29 3.02
CA CYS A 37 0.93 -17.55 4.30
C CYS A 37 1.72 -18.65 5.03
N PHE A 38 2.47 -18.27 6.05
CA PHE A 38 3.14 -19.23 6.94
C PHE A 38 2.16 -19.82 7.95
N GLU A 39 1.35 -18.96 8.57
CA GLU A 39 0.29 -19.34 9.51
C GLU A 39 -1.01 -18.61 9.10
N PRO A 40 -2.12 -19.33 8.89
CA PRO A 40 -3.38 -18.71 8.52
C PRO A 40 -4.02 -17.99 9.72
N ALA A 41 -4.64 -16.84 9.45
CA ALA A 41 -5.39 -16.12 10.47
C ALA A 41 -6.64 -16.92 10.90
N PRO A 42 -7.02 -16.91 12.19
CA PRO A 42 -8.23 -17.58 12.65
C PRO A 42 -9.52 -16.93 12.15
N LEU A 43 -9.46 -15.63 11.82
CA LEU A 43 -10.56 -14.86 11.24
C LEU A 43 -9.99 -13.66 10.46
N GLY A 44 -10.51 -13.42 9.26
CA GLY A 44 -10.05 -12.33 8.39
C GLY A 44 -8.61 -12.52 7.95
N GLY A 45 -7.85 -11.41 7.88
CA GLY A 45 -6.44 -11.44 7.51
C GLY A 45 -6.19 -11.71 6.02
N GLU A 46 -7.23 -11.69 5.18
CA GLU A 46 -7.05 -11.83 3.74
C GLU A 46 -6.28 -10.64 3.16
N THR A 47 -5.39 -10.93 2.21
CA THR A 47 -4.73 -9.90 1.41
C THR A 47 -5.60 -9.62 0.18
N SER A 48 -6.50 -8.64 0.30
CA SER A 48 -7.36 -8.23 -0.82
C SER A 48 -6.54 -7.58 -1.93
N ILE A 49 -6.76 -8.01 -3.17
CA ILE A 49 -6.10 -7.47 -4.37
C ILE A 49 -7.12 -6.93 -5.36
N VAL A 50 -6.79 -5.84 -6.03
CA VAL A 50 -7.66 -5.17 -7.00
C VAL A 50 -6.85 -4.74 -8.23
N PRO A 51 -7.35 -4.95 -9.47
CA PRO A 51 -6.66 -4.50 -10.67
C PRO A 51 -6.76 -2.97 -10.82
N SER A 52 -5.64 -2.27 -10.71
CA SER A 52 -5.63 -0.80 -10.71
C SER A 52 -6.07 -0.18 -12.04
N ASN A 53 -5.79 -0.81 -13.19
CA ASN A 53 -6.25 -0.33 -14.49
C ASN A 53 -7.79 -0.25 -14.58
N VAL A 54 -8.48 -1.25 -14.04
CA VAL A 54 -9.95 -1.28 -14.01
C VAL A 54 -10.50 -0.17 -13.11
N ILE A 55 -9.78 0.18 -12.04
CA ILE A 55 -10.15 1.32 -11.18
C ILE A 55 -9.99 2.63 -11.95
N VAL A 56 -8.90 2.82 -12.69
CA VAL A 56 -8.70 4.01 -13.53
C VAL A 56 -9.81 4.14 -14.57
N GLU A 57 -10.11 3.07 -15.32
CA GLU A 57 -11.19 3.05 -16.33
C GLU A 57 -12.53 3.48 -15.71
N LYS A 58 -12.90 2.92 -14.55
CA LYS A 58 -14.13 3.28 -13.85
C LYS A 58 -14.12 4.72 -13.32
N MET A 59 -12.97 5.23 -12.89
CA MET A 59 -12.85 6.61 -12.42
C MET A 59 -12.94 7.60 -13.58
N GLU A 60 -12.43 7.27 -14.76
CA GLU A 60 -12.57 8.09 -15.97
C GLU A 60 -14.04 8.17 -16.41
N GLU A 61 -14.77 7.05 -16.33
CA GLU A 61 -16.20 7.02 -16.63
C GLU A 61 -17.04 7.83 -15.62
N GLN A 62 -16.78 7.65 -14.32
CA GLN A 62 -17.62 8.22 -13.26
C GLN A 62 -17.23 9.64 -12.84
N LEU A 63 -15.93 9.98 -12.92
CA LEU A 63 -15.35 11.22 -12.42
C LEU A 63 -14.41 11.87 -13.44
N PRO A 64 -14.84 12.11 -14.70
CA PRO A 64 -13.95 12.54 -15.78
C PRO A 64 -13.21 13.85 -15.47
N LYS A 65 -13.89 14.83 -14.86
CA LYS A 65 -13.28 16.11 -14.48
C LYS A 65 -12.21 15.98 -13.40
N VAL A 66 -12.37 15.01 -12.49
CA VAL A 66 -11.37 14.75 -11.44
C VAL A 66 -10.16 14.10 -12.08
N MET A 67 -10.38 13.10 -12.94
CA MET A 67 -9.30 12.40 -13.63
C MET A 67 -8.51 13.31 -14.57
N GLU A 68 -9.18 14.20 -15.30
CA GLU A 68 -8.53 15.23 -16.12
C GLU A 68 -7.62 16.12 -15.26
N LYS A 69 -8.12 16.62 -14.13
CA LYS A 69 -7.33 17.45 -13.22
C LYS A 69 -6.16 16.68 -12.61
N VAL A 70 -6.36 15.44 -12.18
CA VAL A 70 -5.29 14.59 -11.64
C VAL A 70 -4.20 14.35 -12.69
N SER A 71 -4.58 14.15 -13.95
CA SER A 71 -3.61 13.99 -15.04
C SER A 71 -2.83 15.26 -15.34
N ASP A 72 -3.45 16.43 -15.21
CA ASP A 72 -2.82 17.73 -15.52
C ASP A 72 -1.89 18.21 -14.40
N ILE A 73 -2.35 18.19 -13.14
CA ILE A 73 -1.62 18.78 -12.00
C ILE A 73 -1.02 17.77 -11.02
N GLY A 74 -1.35 16.48 -11.16
CA GLY A 74 -0.92 15.44 -10.23
C GLY A 74 -1.57 15.55 -8.84
N LEU A 75 -0.92 14.94 -7.85
CA LEU A 75 -1.37 14.88 -6.45
C LEU A 75 -0.24 15.33 -5.51
N ILE A 76 -0.62 16.03 -4.43
CA ILE A 76 0.31 16.39 -3.34
C ILE A 76 -0.02 15.53 -2.13
N PHE A 77 0.96 14.74 -1.68
CA PHE A 77 0.87 13.97 -0.45
C PHE A 77 1.53 14.73 0.70
N ARG A 78 0.76 15.04 1.74
CA ARG A 78 1.30 15.60 3.00
C ARG A 78 1.22 14.54 4.08
N ILE A 79 2.37 14.00 4.47
CA ILE A 79 2.48 12.98 5.52
C ILE A 79 3.03 13.64 6.78
N THR A 80 2.24 13.67 7.85
CA THR A 80 2.70 14.12 9.17
C THR A 80 3.01 12.91 10.02
N ARG A 81 4.27 12.78 10.43
CA ARG A 81 4.69 11.73 11.37
C ARG A 81 4.68 12.30 12.80
N PRO A 82 4.08 11.62 13.78
CA PRO A 82 4.26 11.96 15.19
C PRO A 82 5.76 11.94 15.55
N LYS A 83 6.18 12.78 16.49
CA LYS A 83 7.58 12.79 16.98
C LYS A 83 7.92 11.55 17.83
N GLU A 84 6.91 10.83 18.31
CA GLU A 84 7.09 9.64 19.12
C GLU A 84 7.42 8.44 18.23
N LYS A 85 8.52 7.74 18.58
CA LYS A 85 8.92 6.51 17.93
C LYS A 85 7.85 5.46 18.19
N ILE A 86 7.17 5.00 17.16
CA ILE A 86 6.40 3.76 17.23
C ILE A 86 7.43 2.63 17.22
N GLN A 87 7.65 2.01 18.38
CA GLN A 87 8.48 0.82 18.49
C GLN A 87 7.87 -0.26 17.59
N GLY A 88 8.60 -0.64 16.53
CA GLY A 88 8.09 -1.56 15.53
C GLY A 88 8.47 -1.14 14.12
N SER A 89 8.32 0.14 13.74
CA SER A 89 8.26 0.52 12.31
C SER A 89 9.43 0.03 11.43
N ALA A 90 9.11 -0.60 10.30
CA ALA A 90 9.97 -1.12 9.23
C ALA A 90 11.01 -0.14 8.59
N ILE A 91 11.21 1.05 9.13
CA ILE A 91 12.21 2.04 8.67
C ILE A 91 13.53 1.94 9.46
N ASP A 92 13.64 1.02 10.43
CA ASP A 92 14.84 0.86 11.26
C ASP A 92 15.93 -0.06 10.66
N ASN A 93 15.78 -0.49 9.40
CA ASN A 93 16.77 -1.33 8.68
C ASN A 93 17.28 -0.66 7.40
N SER A 94 17.68 0.61 7.48
CA SER A 94 18.46 1.31 6.45
C SER A 94 19.72 1.91 7.03
#